data_AF-A0A2I0PPN1-F1
#
_entry.id   AF-A0A2I0PPN1-F1
#
_cell.length_a   1.000
_cell.length_b   1.000
_cell.length_c   1.000
_cell.angle_alpha   90.00
_cell.angle_beta   90.00
_cell.angle_gamma   90.00
#
_symmetry.space_group_name_H-M   'P 1'
#
loop_
_entity.id
_entity.type
_entity.pdbx_description
1 polymer ?
#
loop_
_entity_poly.entity_id
_entity_poly.type
_entity_poly.pdbx_seq_one_letter_code
_entity_poly.pdbx_strand_id
1 'polypeptide(L)' 'MKVKTLHEIHDEGIDALRKTLGPVDMVRFIQMFDHGKGDYTKERKQWLSNDLDEICNEIFEMQKQAKTVSGSE' A
#
# COMPACT_ATOMS: atom_id res chain seq x y z
N MET A 1 -3.96 -33.52 13.81
CA MET A 1 -4.06 -32.47 12.76
C MET A 1 -3.78 -31.14 13.43
N LYS A 2 -2.86 -30.32 12.90
CA LYS A 2 -2.62 -28.97 13.43
C LYS A 2 -3.72 -28.05 12.91
N VAL A 3 -4.48 -27.42 13.80
CA VAL A 3 -5.53 -26.48 13.42
C VAL A 3 -4.88 -25.17 13.01
N LYS A 4 -5.27 -24.65 11.85
CA LYS A 4 -4.76 -23.37 11.34
C LYS A 4 -5.37 -22.22 12.14
N THR A 5 -4.57 -21.20 12.38
CA THR A 5 -5.02 -19.92 12.91
C THR A 5 -5.90 -19.20 11.90
N LEU A 6 -6.68 -18.22 12.38
CA LEU A 6 -7.50 -17.39 11.50
C LEU A 6 -6.64 -16.63 10.46
N HIS A 7 -5.43 -16.23 10.85
CA HIS A 7 -4.49 -15.55 9.95
C HIS A 7 -4.00 -16.49 8.84
N GLU A 8 -3.60 -17.73 9.18
CA GLU A 8 -3.21 -18.73 8.18
C GLU A 8 -4.36 -19.06 7.21
N ILE A 9 -5.59 -19.17 7.71
CA ILE A 9 -6.78 -19.40 6.87
C ILE A 9 -7.05 -18.19 5.96
N HIS A 10 -6.90 -16.98 6.50
CA HIS A 10 -7.07 -15.76 5.74
C HIS A 10 -6.07 -15.68 4.59
N ASP A 11 -4.78 -15.88 4.87
CA ASP A 11 -3.72 -15.79 3.87
C ASP A 11 -3.90 -16.84 2.77
N GLU A 12 -4.24 -18.08 3.14
CA GLU A 12 -4.58 -19.12 2.16
C GLU A 12 -5.80 -18.77 1.29
N GLY A 13 -6.81 -18.14 1.89
CA GLY A 13 -7.99 -17.65 1.18
C GLY A 13 -7.64 -16.58 0.14
N ILE A 14 -6.84 -15.58 0.54
CA ILE A 14 -6.36 -14.53 -0.37
C ILE A 14 -5.56 -15.15 -1.52
N ASP A 15 -4.68 -16.10 -1.22
CA ASP A 15 -3.82 -16.73 -2.22
C ASP A 15 -4.63 -17.59 -3.22
N ALA A 16 -5.67 -18.27 -2.74
CA ALA A 16 -6.60 -19.02 -3.58
C ALA A 16 -7.42 -18.10 -4.50
N LEU A 17 -7.93 -16.97 -3.97
CA LEU A 17 -8.65 -15.97 -4.76
C LEU A 17 -7.75 -15.37 -5.83
N ARG A 18 -6.52 -14.98 -5.48
CA ARG A 18 -5.52 -14.43 -6.40
C ARG A 18 -5.21 -15.39 -7.55
N LYS A 19 -5.02 -16.68 -7.27
CA LYS A 19 -4.74 -17.71 -8.29
C LYS A 19 -5.90 -17.91 -9.25
N THR A 20 -7.13 -17.78 -8.76
CA THR A 20 -8.35 -18.09 -9.53
C THR A 20 -8.84 -16.90 -10.34
N LEU A 21 -8.85 -15.72 -9.74
CA LEU A 21 -9.45 -14.50 -10.30
C LEU A 21 -8.41 -13.55 -10.91
N GLY A 22 -7.14 -13.71 -10.55
CA GLY A 22 -6.14 -12.68 -10.77
C GLY A 22 -6.27 -11.52 -9.78
N PRO A 23 -5.25 -10.64 -9.71
CA PRO A 23 -5.15 -9.63 -8.65
C PRO A 23 -6.25 -8.57 -8.71
N VAL A 24 -6.67 -8.15 -9.91
CA VAL A 24 -7.66 -7.09 -10.09
C VAL A 24 -9.05 -7.53 -9.63
N ASP A 25 -9.51 -8.68 -10.13
CA ASP A 25 -10.85 -9.18 -9.79
C ASP A 25 -10.91 -9.75 -8.37
N MET A 26 -9.79 -10.24 -7.82
CA MET A 26 -9.68 -10.56 -6.39
C MET A 26 -9.98 -9.35 -5.50
N VAL A 27 -9.36 -8.20 -5.77
CA VAL A 27 -9.59 -6.99 -4.95
C VAL A 27 -11.05 -6.54 -5.02
N ARG A 28 -11.64 -6.54 -6.23
CA ARG A 28 -13.07 -6.22 -6.42
C ARG A 28 -13.97 -7.20 -5.68
N PHE A 29 -13.63 -8.49 -5.68
CA PHE A 29 -14.36 -9.52 -4.94
C PHE A 29 -14.34 -9.25 -3.43
N ILE A 30 -13.17 -8.97 -2.85
CA ILE A 30 -13.05 -8.64 -1.43
C ILE A 30 -13.88 -7.40 -1.10
N GLN A 31 -13.81 -6.36 -1.94
CA GLN A 31 -14.56 -5.11 -1.76
C GLN A 31 -16.09 -5.27 -1.78
N MET A 32 -16.63 -6.35 -2.37
CA MET A 32 -18.07 -6.62 -2.34
C MET A 32 -18.55 -7.00 -0.93
N PHE A 33 -17.71 -7.63 -0.12
CA PHE A 33 -18.06 -8.11 1.22
C PHE A 33 -17.47 -7.24 2.31
N ASP A 34 -16.35 -6.58 2.03
CA ASP A 34 -15.72 -5.61 2.90
C ASP A 34 -15.75 -4.23 2.23
N HIS A 35 -16.65 -3.37 2.70
CA HIS A 35 -16.75 -1.99 2.21
C HIS A 35 -15.54 -1.13 2.63
N GLY A 36 -14.58 -1.72 3.36
CA GLY A 36 -13.56 -0.98 4.07
C GLY A 36 -14.18 -0.22 5.24
N LYS A 37 -13.32 0.34 6.07
CA LYS A 37 -13.70 1.31 7.10
C LYS A 37 -12.81 2.54 6.95
N GLY A 38 -13.36 3.69 7.28
CA GLY A 38 -12.65 4.97 7.17
C GLY A 38 -13.00 5.72 5.89
N ASP A 39 -12.65 7.00 5.89
CA ASP A 39 -12.80 7.88 4.72
C ASP A 39 -11.39 8.34 4.35
N TYR A 40 -10.68 7.48 3.59
CA TYR A 40 -9.32 7.77 3.19
C TYR A 40 -9.20 9.11 2.48
N THR A 41 -10.25 9.57 1.78
CA THR A 41 -10.25 10.89 1.14
C THR A 41 -10.22 12.02 2.17
N LYS A 42 -10.98 11.91 3.27
CA LYS A 42 -10.93 12.87 4.38
C LYS A 42 -9.65 12.75 5.19
N GLU A 43 -9.22 11.54 5.52
CA GLU A 43 -8.01 11.28 6.30
C GLU A 43 -6.76 11.76 5.55
N ARG A 44 -6.66 11.49 4.24
CA ARG A 44 -5.57 11.99 3.38
C ARG A 44 -5.45 13.50 3.41
N LYS A 45 -6.57 14.23 3.42
CA LYS A 45 -6.57 15.70 3.45
C LYS A 45 -6.03 16.28 4.77
N GLN A 46 -6.05 15.51 5.86
CA GLN A 46 -5.56 16.01 7.14
C GLN A 46 -4.04 16.06 7.19
N TRP A 47 -3.33 15.10 6.57
CA TRP A 47 -1.89 14.93 6.79
C TRP A 47 -1.07 15.08 5.51
N LEU A 48 -1.68 14.89 4.33
CA LEU A 48 -0.98 15.12 3.07
C LEU A 48 -1.12 16.58 2.67
N SER A 49 -0.01 17.31 2.80
CA SER A 49 0.15 18.62 2.17
C SER A 49 -0.15 18.51 0.67
N ASN A 50 -1.04 19.36 0.19
CA ASN A 50 -1.36 19.47 -1.23
C ASN A 50 -0.36 20.40 -1.96
N ASP A 51 0.71 20.80 -1.26
CA ASP A 51 1.77 21.65 -1.79
C ASP A 51 2.72 20.82 -2.67
N LEU A 52 2.54 20.95 -3.97
CA LEU A 52 3.39 20.28 -4.94
C LEU A 52 4.84 20.77 -4.87
N ASP A 53 5.07 22.02 -4.46
CA ASP A 53 6.41 22.58 -4.37
C ASP A 53 7.17 21.95 -3.20
N GLU A 54 6.50 21.69 -2.08
CA GLU A 54 7.05 20.94 -0.93
C GLU A 54 7.49 19.53 -1.34
N ILE A 55 6.62 18.79 -2.03
CA ILE A 55 6.92 17.44 -2.54
C ILE A 55 8.11 17.47 -3.53
N CYS A 56 8.14 18.44 -4.44
CA CYS A 56 9.23 18.57 -5.40
C CYS A 56 10.57 18.87 -4.71
N ASN A 57 10.55 19.72 -3.68
CA ASN A 57 11.74 20.04 -2.89
C ASN A 57 12.26 18.83 -2.11
N GLU A 58 11.37 18.04 -1.50
CA GLU A 58 11.75 16.79 -0.83
C GLU A 58 12.42 15.81 -1.80
N ILE A 59 11.83 15.59 -2.97
CA ILE A 59 12.40 14.73 -4.02
C ILE A 59 13.79 15.23 -4.46
N PHE A 60 13.95 16.54 -4.65
CA PHE A 60 15.22 17.13 -5.04
C PHE A 60 16.30 16.93 -3.98
N GLU A 61 15.99 17.16 -2.70
CA GLU A 61 16.93 16.96 -1.60
C GLU A 61 17.30 15.48 -1.42
N MET A 62 16.36 14.54 -1.60
CA MET A 62 16.65 13.11 -1.59
C MET A 62 17.65 12.73 -2.72
N GLN A 63 17.46 13.27 -3.92
CA GLN A 63 18.36 13.03 -5.05
C GLN A 63 19.75 13.61 -4.83
N LYS A 64 19.84 14.79 -4.22
CA LYS A 64 21.11 15.44 -3.88
C LYS A 64 21.90 14.64 -2.85
N GLN A 65 21.23 14.15 -1.80
CA GLN A 65 21.83 13.32 -0.75
C GLN A 65 22.35 12.00 -1.33
N ALA A 66 21.57 11.33 -2.18
CA ALA A 66 22.01 10.11 -2.88
C ALA A 66 23.26 10.34 -3.74
N LYS A 67 23.40 11.53 -4.34
CA LYS A 67 24.54 11.90 -5.18
C LYS A 67 25.80 12.22 -4.37
N THR A 68 25.65 12.85 -3.21
CA THR A 68 26.76 13.11 -2.27
C THR A 68 27.31 11.84 -1.63
N VAL A 69 26.46 10.84 -1.37
CA VAL A 69 26.90 9.54 -0.82
C VAL A 69 27.63 8.68 -1.86
N SER A 70 27.27 8.82 -3.14
CA SER A 70 27.95 8.13 -4.26
C SER A 70 29.28 8.77 -4.69
N GLY A 71 29.60 9.98 -4.22
CA GLY A 71 30.83 10.71 -4.58
C GLY A 71 31.92 10.67 -3.51
N SER A 72 31.70 9.92 -2.42
CA SER A 72 32.64 9.76 -1.30
C SER A 72 33.33 8.39 -1.26
N GLU A 73 33.29 7.64 -2.36
CA GLU A 73 34.12 6.44 -2.59
C GLU A 73 35.25 6.72 -3.59
#